data_AF-A0A914YVW5-F1
#
_entry.id   AF-A0A914YVW5-F1
#
_cell.length_a   1.000
_cell.length_b   1.000
_cell.length_c   1.000
_cell.angle_alpha   90.00
_cell.angle_beta   90.00
_cell.angle_gamma   90.00
#
_symmetry.space_group_name_H-M   'P 1'
#
loop_
_entity.id
_entity.type
_entity.pdbx_description
1 polymer ?
#
loop_
_entity_poly.entity_id
_entity_poly.type
_entity_poly.pdbx_seq_one_letter_code
_entity_poly.pdbx_strand_id
1 'polypeptide(L)' 'MKVGPIKSCMKILPYRSMCPSGMPSQFTLRWFVKAGMCCAYPFGYCHGELVFNEEAIKTKKECEELCLGKIDSGNTFF' A
#
# COMPACT_ATOMS: atom_id res chain seq x y z
N MET A 1 -22.23 -6.56 7.70
CA MET A 1 -21.26 -5.62 7.11
C MET A 1 -20.00 -6.41 6.78
N LYS A 2 -19.57 -6.47 5.50
CA LYS A 2 -18.33 -7.17 5.13
C LYS A 2 -17.17 -6.18 5.30
N VAL A 3 -16.37 -6.38 6.35
CA VAL A 3 -15.13 -5.64 6.57
C VAL A 3 -14.15 -6.10 5.48
N GLY A 4 -13.75 -5.20 4.59
CA GLY A 4 -12.75 -5.47 3.56
C GLY A 4 -11.37 -5.74 4.17
N PRO A 5 -10.40 -6.30 3.40
CA PRO A 5 -9.07 -6.61 3.91
C PRO A 5 -8.35 -5.35 4.39
N ILE A 6 -7.75 -5.42 5.59
CA ILE A 6 -7.00 -4.31 6.20
C ILE A 6 -5.70 -4.12 5.41
N LYS A 7 -5.52 -2.94 4.81
CA LYS A 7 -4.26 -2.56 4.14
C LYS A 7 -3.14 -2.41 5.17
N SER A 8 -1.96 -2.97 4.90
CA SER A 8 -0.84 -2.97 5.84
C SER A 8 0.18 -1.87 5.52
N CYS A 9 0.45 -1.01 6.50
CA CYS A 9 1.33 0.15 6.37
C CYS A 9 2.80 -0.19 6.11
N MET A 10 3.31 -1.31 6.61
CA MET A 10 4.73 -1.68 6.51
C MET A 10 4.99 -2.74 5.42
N LYS A 11 3.95 -3.19 4.72
CA LYS A 11 4.03 -4.33 3.80
C LYS A 11 4.51 -3.88 2.43
N ILE A 12 5.63 -4.44 2.00
CA ILE A 12 6.13 -4.34 0.63
C ILE A 12 5.84 -5.67 -0.07
N LEU A 13 5.24 -5.59 -1.26
CA LEU A 13 5.08 -6.75 -2.12
C LEU A 13 6.25 -6.81 -3.12
N PRO A 14 6.78 -8.00 -3.44
CA PRO A 14 7.85 -8.14 -4.42
C PRO A 14 7.36 -7.65 -5.80
N TYR A 15 8.25 -7.00 -6.55
CA TYR A 15 7.92 -6.58 -7.91
C TYR A 15 7.69 -7.79 -8.80
N ARG A 16 6.55 -7.81 -9.49
CA ARG A 16 6.14 -8.88 -10.38
C ARG A 16 6.27 -8.40 -11.82
N SER A 17 7.25 -8.87 -12.57
CA SER A 17 7.42 -8.46 -13.98
C SER A 17 6.39 -9.10 -14.93
N MET A 18 5.92 -10.31 -14.61
CA MET A 18 5.03 -11.11 -15.47
C MET A 18 3.78 -11.60 -14.71
N CYS A 19 2.62 -11.47 -15.36
CA CYS A 19 1.33 -11.90 -14.85
C CYS A 19 1.13 -13.42 -15.00
N PRO A 20 0.17 -14.05 -14.29
CA PRO A 20 -0.03 -15.49 -14.38
C PRO A 20 -0.56 -15.89 -15.76
N SER A 21 -1.15 -14.94 -16.49
CA SER A 21 -1.54 -15.06 -17.90
C SER A 21 -0.37 -15.10 -18.88
N GLY A 22 0.87 -14.89 -18.42
CA GLY A 22 2.04 -14.79 -19.28
C GLY A 22 2.20 -13.43 -19.97
N MET A 23 1.36 -12.43 -19.65
CA MET A 23 1.50 -11.06 -20.13
C MET A 23 2.42 -10.23 -19.21
N PRO A 24 3.11 -9.20 -19.73
CA PRO A 24 3.88 -8.28 -18.90
C PRO A 24 2.96 -7.53 -17.92
N SER A 25 3.45 -7.34 -16.70
CA SER A 25 2.79 -6.46 -15.73
C SER A 25 2.88 -5.00 -16.14
N GLN A 26 1.94 -4.19 -15.66
CA GLN A 26 2.05 -2.75 -15.73
C GLN A 26 2.83 -2.24 -14.51
N PHE A 27 3.86 -1.43 -14.77
CA PHE A 27 4.56 -0.71 -13.71
C PHE A 27 3.63 0.32 -13.06
N THR A 28 3.54 0.29 -11.73
CA THR A 28 2.89 1.31 -10.92
C THR A 28 3.66 1.50 -9.62
N LEU A 29 3.32 2.54 -8.86
CA LEU A 29 3.86 2.78 -7.53
C LEU A 29 2.86 2.38 -6.46
N ARG A 30 3.39 1.86 -5.36
CA ARG A 30 2.65 1.63 -4.11
C ARG A 30 3.42 2.23 -2.96
N TRP A 31 2.73 2.44 -1.84
CA TRP A 31 3.25 3.17 -0.69
C TRP A 31 3.31 2.29 0.55
N PHE A 32 4.30 2.56 1.39
CA PHE A 32 4.52 1.91 2.67
C PHE A 32 5.23 2.88 3.61
N VAL A 33 5.19 2.63 4.91
CA VAL A 33 5.92 3.38 5.91
C VAL A 33 7.29 2.74 6.15
N LYS A 34 8.33 3.57 6.18
CA LYS A 34 9.67 3.21 6.62
C LYS A 34 10.23 4.35 7.45
N ALA A 35 10.68 4.04 8.66
CA ALA A 35 11.26 5.03 9.58
C ALA A 35 10.37 6.29 9.75
N GLY A 36 9.05 6.09 9.93
CA GLY A 36 8.10 7.18 10.14
C GLY A 36 7.74 7.99 8.89
N MET A 37 8.21 7.59 7.70
CA MET A 37 7.92 8.29 6.44
C MET A 37 7.22 7.37 5.44
N CYS A 38 6.28 7.93 4.67
CA CYS A 38 5.68 7.23 3.55
C CYS A 38 6.63 7.23 2.33
N CYS A 39 7.09 6.04 1.96
CA CYS A 39 7.97 5.80 0.82
C CYS A 39 7.22 5.06 -0.29
N ALA A 40 7.61 5.32 -1.55
CA ALA A 40 7.10 4.58 -2.69
C ALA A 40 7.99 3.38 -3.03
N TYR A 41 7.39 2.32 -3.55
CA TYR A 41 8.11 1.16 -4.10
C TYR A 41 7.47 0.72 -5.43
N PRO A 42 8.25 0.10 -6.33
CA PRO A 42 7.75 -0.38 -7.62
C PRO A 42 6.82 -1.58 -7.42
N PHE A 43 5.68 -1.56 -8.10
CA PHE A 43 4.68 -2.61 -8.05
C PHE A 43 4.30 -3.04 -9.47
N GLY A 44 4.18 -4.35 -9.68
CA GLY A 44 3.80 -4.94 -10.96
C GLY A 44 2.33 -5.31 -10.95
N TYR A 45 1.51 -4.46 -11.54
CA TYR A 45 0.05 -4.64 -11.59
C TYR A 45 -0.36 -5.53 -12.77
N CYS A 46 -1.19 -6.54 -12.50
CA CYS A 46 -1.72 -7.44 -13.51
C CYS A 46 -3.18 -7.15 -13.83
N HIS A 47 -3.46 -6.88 -15.10
CA HIS A 47 -4.81 -6.60 -15.57
C HIS A 47 -5.72 -7.82 -15.34
N GLY A 48 -6.82 -7.65 -14.60
CA GLY A 48 -7.75 -8.73 -14.23
C GLY A 48 -7.62 -9.24 -12.79
N GLU A 49 -6.56 -8.87 -12.06
CA GLU A 49 -6.56 -9.03 -10.60
C GLU A 49 -7.53 -7.99 -10.00
N LEU A 50 -8.49 -8.44 -9.17
CA LEU A 50 -9.49 -7.57 -8.59
C LEU A 50 -8.80 -6.51 -7.71
N VAL A 51 -8.80 -5.26 -8.19
CA VAL A 51 -8.28 -4.03 -7.57
C VAL A 51 -8.74 -3.83 -6.11
N PHE A 52 -9.84 -4.47 -5.72
CA PHE A 52 -10.45 -4.44 -4.38
C PHE A 52 -9.75 -5.33 -3.35
N ASN A 53 -8.96 -6.32 -3.78
CA ASN A 53 -8.22 -7.21 -2.88
C ASN A 53 -6.74 -6.81 -2.73
N GLU A 54 -6.33 -5.68 -3.33
CA GLU A 54 -4.97 -5.20 -3.20
C GLU A 54 -4.73 -4.62 -1.79
N GLU A 55 -3.92 -5.33 -1.01
CA GLU A 55 -3.49 -4.91 0.33
C GLU A 55 -2.55 -3.69 0.29
N ALA A 56 -1.96 -3.38 -0.87
CA ALA A 56 -0.98 -2.32 -1.04
C ALA A 56 -1.64 -0.94 -1.15
N ILE A 57 -1.06 0.04 -0.45
CA ILE A 57 -1.52 1.42 -0.43
C ILE A 57 -1.16 2.11 -1.75
N LYS A 58 -2.11 2.83 -2.36
CA LYS A 58 -2.00 3.29 -3.75
C LYS A 58 -1.42 4.69 -3.88
N THR A 59 -1.64 5.52 -2.87
CA THR A 59 -1.23 6.93 -2.91
C THR A 59 -0.46 7.31 -1.66
N LYS A 60 0.39 8.34 -1.77
CA LYS A 60 1.12 8.92 -0.64
C LYS A 60 0.15 9.39 0.45
N LYS A 61 -0.88 10.13 0.04
CA LYS A 61 -1.91 10.66 0.93
C LYS A 61 -2.59 9.53 1.72
N GLU A 62 -2.98 8.45 1.05
CA GLU A 62 -3.56 7.28 1.72
C GLU A 62 -2.57 6.65 2.73
N CYS A 63 -1.28 6.61 2.43
CA CYS A 63 -0.27 6.14 3.38
C CYS A 63 -0.15 7.07 4.58
N GLU A 64 -0.09 8.38 4.37
CA GLU A 64 0.03 9.36 5.44
C GLU A 64 -1.21 9.32 6.35
N GLU A 65 -2.40 9.30 5.78
CA GLU A 65 -3.66 9.25 6.53
C GLU A 65 -3.86 7.94 7.30
N LEU A 66 -3.58 6.79 6.67
CA LEU A 66 -3.79 5.48 7.30
C LEU A 66 -2.70 5.11 8.30
N CYS A 67 -1.46 5.53 8.04
CA CYS A 67 -0.28 4.99 8.73
C CYS A 67 0.43 6.00 9.62
N LEU A 68 0.29 7.30 9.35
CA LEU A 68 0.90 8.38 10.12
C LEU A 68 -0.16 9.31 10.78
N GLY A 69 -1.42 9.22 10.37
CA GLY A 69 -2.53 10.11 10.75
C GLY A 69 -2.99 10.09 12.21
N LYS A 70 -2.18 9.56 13.14
CA LYS A 70 -2.40 9.68 14.59
C LYS A 70 -1.11 9.95 15.38
N ILE A 71 -0.27 10.88 14.92
CA ILE A 71 0.66 11.62 15.78
C ILE A 71 0.14 13.05 15.90
N ASP A 72 -1.05 13.28 16.48
CA ASP A 72 -1.44 14.65 16.93
C ASP A 72 -2.74 14.76 17.76
N SER A 73 -3.35 13.68 18.29
CA SER A 73 -4.52 13.85 19.16
C SER A 73 -4.67 12.73 20.20
N GLY A 74 -3.86 12.79 21.26
CA GLY A 74 -4.14 12.10 22.52
C GLY A 74 -2.92 11.66 23.33
N ASN A 75 -2.55 12.48 24.34
CA ASN A 75 -1.73 12.14 25.53
C ASN A 75 -0.21 11.88 25.29
N THR A 76 0.78 12.37 26.05
CA THR A 76 0.84 12.84 27.45
C THR A 76 2.09 13.71 27.67
N PHE A 77 1.94 14.73 28.53
CA PHE A 77 2.88 15.41 29.43
C PHE A 77 4.33 14.87 29.54
N PHE A 78 5.29 15.80 29.46
CA PHE A 78 6.48 15.84 30.30
C PHE A 78 6.43 17.10 31.17
#